data_AF-A0A949AVU8-F1
#
_entry.id   AF-A0A949AVU8-F1
#
_cell.length_a   1.000
_cell.length_b   1.000
_cell.length_c   1.000
_cell.angle_alpha   90.00
_cell.angle_beta   90.00
_cell.angle_gamma   90.00
#
_symmetry.space_group_name_H-M   'P 1'
#
loop_
_entity.id
_entity.type
_entity.pdbx_description
1 polymer ?
#
loop_
_entity_poly.entity_id
_entity_poly.type
_entity_poly.pdbx_seq_one_letter_code
_entity_poly.pdbx_strand_id
1 'polypeptide(L)'
;MRISIFKKIFISQFALIIIASGCISLASYLFMVRLYNESQNDTLRIISSATAMRVSNKVAQHRAILKEVAESREVAQYAQKFQELLLAKHLSRHREQFPVLAYVNQEGAQEFRLVNGQTSEDLDTLAGQ
;
A
#
# COMPACT_ATOMS: atom_id res chain seq x y z
N MET A 1 58.71 4.52 -45.49
CA MET A 1 57.60 3.65 -45.91
C MET A 1 56.41 4.54 -46.30
N ARG A 2 56.27 4.92 -47.58
CA ARG A 2 55.22 5.84 -48.05
C ARG A 2 53.93 5.06 -48.28
N ILE A 3 53.01 5.14 -47.33
CA ILE A 3 51.67 4.58 -47.46
C ILE A 3 50.97 5.29 -48.64
N SER A 4 50.52 4.52 -49.62
CA SER A 4 49.82 5.01 -50.83
C SER A 4 48.65 5.91 -50.44
N ILE A 5 48.48 7.01 -51.16
CA ILE A 5 47.46 8.06 -50.92
C ILE A 5 46.05 7.45 -50.80
N PHE A 6 45.75 6.42 -51.61
CA PHE A 6 44.50 5.67 -51.54
C PHE A 6 44.26 5.04 -50.16
N LYS A 7 45.28 4.46 -49.53
CA LYS A 7 45.18 3.84 -48.20
C LYS A 7 44.88 4.87 -47.11
N LYS A 8 45.42 6.10 -47.23
CA LYS A 8 45.13 7.21 -46.30
C LYS A 8 43.68 7.68 -46.40
N ILE A 9 43.16 7.82 -47.63
CA ILE A 9 41.76 8.20 -47.86
C ILE A 9 40.83 7.13 -47.30
N PHE A 10 41.12 5.84 -47.55
CA PHE A 10 40.34 4.73 -47.01
C PHE A 10 40.31 4.70 -45.47
N ILE A 11 41.46 4.86 -44.81
CA ILE A 11 41.53 4.91 -43.34
C ILE A 11 40.72 6.09 -42.79
N SER A 12 40.75 7.26 -43.43
CA SER A 12 39.99 8.42 -42.99
C SER A 12 38.48 8.21 -43.08
N GLN A 13 38.00 7.60 -44.17
CA GLN A 13 36.57 7.29 -44.34
C GLN A 13 36.11 6.22 -43.35
N PHE A 14 36.93 5.21 -43.11
CA PHE A 14 36.62 4.16 -42.12
C PHE A 14 36.58 4.71 -40.70
N ALA A 15 37.49 5.62 -40.34
CA ALA A 15 37.50 6.30 -39.05
C ALA A 15 36.23 7.16 -38.85
N LEU A 16 35.79 7.87 -39.88
CA LEU A 16 34.55 8.66 -39.84
C LEU A 16 33.31 7.77 -39.62
N ILE A 17 33.24 6.62 -40.28
CA ILE A 17 32.13 5.66 -40.11
C ILE A 17 32.11 5.13 -38.67
N ILE A 18 33.27 4.77 -38.13
CA ILE A 18 33.38 4.28 -36.74
C ILE A 18 32.91 5.36 -35.77
N ILE A 19 33.38 6.61 -35.91
CA ILE A 19 32.97 7.72 -35.05
C ILE A 19 31.47 7.97 -35.16
N ALA A 20 30.92 8.01 -36.38
CA ALA A 20 29.50 8.22 -36.60
C ALA A 20 28.66 7.10 -35.96
N SER A 21 29.08 5.83 -36.12
CA SER A 21 28.42 4.70 -35.48
C SER A 21 28.46 4.77 -33.95
N GLY A 22 29.61 5.16 -33.37
CA GLY A 22 29.76 5.33 -31.93
C GLY A 22 28.88 6.45 -31.38
N CYS A 23 28.78 7.59 -32.08
CA CYS A 23 27.89 8.68 -31.72
C CYS A 23 26.41 8.25 -31.74
N ILE A 24 26.00 7.50 -32.76
CA ILE A 24 24.63 6.98 -32.87
C ILE A 24 24.34 6.00 -31.72
N SER A 25 25.24 5.06 -31.45
CA SER A 25 25.08 4.10 -30.36
C SER A 25 24.97 4.79 -28.99
N LEU A 26 25.79 5.82 -28.74
CA LEU A 26 25.72 6.59 -27.50
C LEU A 26 24.40 7.36 -27.36
N ALA A 27 23.96 8.01 -28.44
CA ALA A 27 22.70 8.75 -28.45
C ALA A 27 21.51 7.81 -28.21
N SER A 28 21.49 6.64 -28.88
CA SER A 28 20.47 5.61 -28.67
C SER A 28 20.46 5.10 -27.23
N TYR A 29 21.63 4.85 -26.64
CA TYR A 29 21.72 4.40 -25.26
C TYR A 29 21.17 5.45 -24.27
N LEU A 30 21.59 6.70 -24.41
CA LEU A 30 21.10 7.79 -23.54
C LEU A 30 19.59 8.00 -23.68
N PHE A 31 19.06 7.91 -24.90
CA PHE A 31 17.63 8.00 -25.16
C PHE A 31 16.87 6.85 -24.51
N MET A 32 17.36 5.61 -24.65
CA MET A 32 16.75 4.43 -24.07
C MET A 32 16.72 4.51 -22.54
N VAL A 33 17.81 4.94 -21.90
CA VAL A 33 17.87 5.10 -20.42
C VAL A 33 16.86 6.14 -19.94
N ARG A 34 16.71 7.27 -20.64
CA ARG A 34 15.73 8.30 -20.27
C ARG A 34 14.29 7.78 -20.37
N LEU A 35 13.94 7.18 -21.50
CA LEU A 35 12.61 6.60 -21.72
C LEU A 35 12.28 5.50 -20.72
N TYR A 36 13.25 4.63 -20.44
CA TYR A 36 13.08 3.57 -19.47
C TYR A 36 12.82 4.12 -18.06
N ASN A 37 13.57 5.16 -17.67
CA ASN A 37 13.42 5.78 -16.36
C ASN A 37 12.09 6.55 -16.21
N GLU A 38 11.66 7.25 -17.26
CA GLU A 38 10.33 7.89 -17.29
C GLU A 38 9.20 6.86 -17.20
N SER A 39 9.28 5.77 -17.98
CA SER A 39 8.28 4.71 -17.98
C SER A 39 8.20 3.98 -16.63
N GLN A 40 9.34 3.69 -16.00
CA GLN A 40 9.41 3.11 -14.66
C GLN A 40 8.78 4.04 -13.62
N ASN A 41 9.10 5.34 -13.66
CA ASN A 41 8.53 6.32 -12.74
C ASN A 41 7.02 6.47 -12.89
N ASP A 42 6.51 6.52 -14.12
CA ASP A 42 5.06 6.59 -14.36
C ASP A 42 4.36 5.30 -13.90
N THR A 43 4.95 4.14 -14.16
CA THR A 43 4.42 2.86 -13.66
C THR A 43 4.38 2.85 -12.13
N LEU A 44 5.46 3.27 -11.47
CA LEU A 44 5.52 3.34 -10.02
C LEU A 44 4.50 4.33 -9.45
N ARG A 45 4.29 5.47 -10.13
CA ARG A 45 3.29 6.47 -9.77
C ARG A 45 1.86 5.96 -9.91
N ILE A 46 1.58 5.20 -10.96
CA ILE A 46 0.27 4.57 -11.18
C ILE A 46 0.03 3.50 -10.10
N ILE A 47 1.02 2.65 -9.82
CA ILE A 47 0.90 1.61 -8.80
C ILE A 47 0.72 2.22 -7.41
N SER A 48 1.51 3.25 -7.07
CA SER A 48 1.42 3.90 -5.76
C SER A 48 0.09 4.63 -5.58
N SER A 49 -0.38 5.38 -6.58
CA SER A 49 -1.69 6.03 -6.52
C SER A 49 -2.85 5.05 -6.47
N ALA A 50 -2.83 3.98 -7.28
CA ALA A 50 -3.84 2.93 -7.25
C ALA A 50 -3.86 2.20 -5.91
N THR A 51 -2.69 1.94 -5.32
CA THR A 51 -2.57 1.31 -4.00
C THR A 51 -3.07 2.25 -2.90
N ALA A 52 -2.70 3.52 -2.93
CA ALA A 52 -3.20 4.53 -1.99
C ALA A 52 -4.73 4.64 -2.06
N MET A 53 -5.30 4.64 -3.26
CA MET A 53 -6.76 4.66 -3.45
C MET A 53 -7.42 3.39 -2.92
N ARG A 54 -6.85 2.20 -3.18
CA ARG A 54 -7.35 0.93 -2.63
C ARG A 54 -7.31 0.90 -1.11
N VAL A 55 -6.21 1.35 -0.51
CA VAL A 55 -6.06 1.42 0.95
C VAL A 55 -7.06 2.42 1.52
N SER A 56 -7.17 3.62 0.94
CA SER A 56 -8.12 4.64 1.36
C SER A 56 -9.57 4.13 1.29
N ASN A 57 -9.95 3.49 0.18
CA ASN A 57 -11.29 2.92 0.02
C ASN A 57 -11.56 1.80 1.03
N LYS A 58 -10.57 0.91 1.26
CA LYS A 58 -10.70 -0.15 2.26
C LYS A 58 -10.86 0.42 3.67
N VAL A 59 -10.07 1.44 4.03
CA VAL A 59 -10.17 2.15 5.32
C VAL A 59 -11.52 2.84 5.45
N ALA A 60 -12.00 3.52 4.40
CA ALA A 60 -13.31 4.17 4.40
C ALA A 60 -14.45 3.16 4.59
N GLN A 61 -14.36 2.00 3.92
CA GLN A 61 -15.31 0.91 4.10
C GLN A 61 -15.29 0.35 5.53
N HIS A 62 -14.11 0.12 6.10
CA HIS A 62 -14.01 -0.36 7.49
C HIS A 62 -14.55 0.67 8.48
N ARG A 63 -14.32 1.96 8.25
CA ARG A 63 -14.91 3.04 9.04
C ARG A 63 -16.44 3.07 8.95
N ALA A 64 -17.00 2.87 7.75
CA ALA A 64 -18.44 2.84 7.57
C ALA A 64 -19.07 1.66 8.34
N ILE A 65 -18.47 0.47 8.27
CA ILE A 65 -18.93 -0.71 9.01
C ILE A 65 -18.82 -0.48 10.52
N LEU A 66 -17.67 0.04 11.00
CA LEU A 66 -17.50 0.36 12.42
C LEU A 66 -18.53 1.39 12.92
N LYS A 67 -18.86 2.38 12.09
CA LYS A 67 -19.89 3.38 12.41
C LYS A 67 -21.27 2.73 12.52
N GLU A 68 -21.62 1.86 11.57
CA GLU A 68 -22.89 1.11 11.60
C GLU A 68 -22.98 0.22 12.84
N VAL A 69 -21.91 -0.49 13.18
CA VAL A 69 -21.83 -1.32 14.39
C VAL A 69 -21.96 -0.46 15.65
N ALA A 70 -21.31 0.70 15.72
CA ALA A 70 -21.38 1.61 16.86
C ALA A 70 -22.77 2.25 17.04
N GLU A 71 -23.48 2.54 15.95
CA GLU A 71 -24.84 3.10 15.95
C GLU A 71 -25.94 2.02 16.09
N SER A 72 -25.55 0.75 16.22
CA SER A 72 -26.50 -0.37 16.36
C SER A 72 -27.32 -0.29 17.65
N ARG A 73 -28.52 -0.87 17.61
CA ARG A 73 -29.42 -0.90 18.77
C ARG A 73 -28.84 -1.71 19.92
N GLU A 74 -28.04 -2.72 19.61
CA GLU A 74 -27.39 -3.61 20.55
C GLU A 74 -26.32 -2.87 21.38
N VAL A 75 -25.56 -1.96 20.76
CA VAL A 75 -24.62 -1.08 21.47
C VAL A 75 -25.37 -0.07 22.35
N ALA A 76 -26.45 0.53 21.83
CA ALA A 76 -27.27 1.45 22.61
C ALA A 76 -27.97 0.76 23.82
N GLN A 77 -28.39 -0.49 23.66
CA GLN A 77 -28.98 -1.30 24.73
C GLN A 77 -27.93 -1.70 25.78
N TYR A 78 -26.69 -1.97 25.38
CA TYR A 78 -25.61 -2.19 26.32
C TYR A 78 -25.38 -0.95 27.20
N ALA A 79 -25.31 0.23 26.59
CA ALA A 79 -25.13 1.50 27.32
C ALA A 79 -26.26 1.78 28.34
N GLN A 80 -27.47 1.24 28.13
CA GLN A 80 -28.62 1.47 29.01
C GLN A 80 -28.88 0.34 30.02
N LYS A 81 -28.56 -0.91 29.68
CA LYS A 81 -28.99 -2.11 30.43
C LYS A 81 -27.85 -3.10 30.73
N PHE A 82 -26.60 -2.79 30.36
CA PHE A 82 -25.43 -3.65 30.58
C PHE A 82 -25.64 -5.10 30.12
N GLN A 83 -26.22 -5.30 28.93
CA GLN A 83 -26.46 -6.64 28.38
C GLN A 83 -25.26 -7.16 27.58
N GLU A 84 -24.21 -7.57 28.29
CA GLU A 84 -22.93 -8.06 27.72
C GLU A 84 -23.12 -9.19 26.69
N LEU A 85 -24.01 -10.15 26.96
CA LEU A 85 -24.20 -11.32 26.10
C LEU A 85 -24.77 -10.95 24.71
N LEU A 86 -25.62 -9.93 24.66
CA LEU A 86 -26.21 -9.43 23.41
C LEU A 86 -25.19 -8.63 22.60
N LEU A 87 -24.39 -7.80 23.27
CA LEU A 87 -23.29 -7.06 22.66
C LEU A 87 -22.22 -8.01 22.11
N ALA A 88 -21.82 -9.02 22.89
CA ALA A 88 -20.87 -10.06 22.48
C ALA A 88 -21.33 -10.78 21.22
N LYS A 89 -22.61 -11.19 21.19
CA LYS A 89 -23.20 -11.88 20.03
C LYS A 89 -23.26 -10.99 18.80
N HIS A 90 -23.61 -9.71 18.94
CA HIS A 90 -23.65 -8.76 17.83
C HIS A 90 -22.24 -8.51 17.26
N LEU A 91 -21.27 -8.16 18.11
CA LEU A 91 -19.90 -7.89 17.69
C LEU A 91 -19.17 -9.12 17.15
N SER A 92 -19.47 -10.33 17.65
CA SER A 92 -18.90 -11.59 17.15
C SER A 92 -19.23 -11.87 15.67
N ARG A 93 -20.33 -11.32 15.14
CA ARG A 93 -20.68 -11.44 13.71
C ARG A 93 -19.68 -10.72 12.80
N HIS A 94 -18.96 -9.75 13.33
CA HIS A 94 -17.96 -8.97 12.61
C HIS A 94 -16.53 -9.50 12.80
N ARG A 95 -16.35 -10.67 13.44
CA ARG A 95 -15.02 -11.25 13.75
C ARG A 95 -14.12 -11.45 12.53
N GLU A 96 -14.69 -11.72 11.36
CA GLU A 96 -13.93 -11.94 10.12
C GLU A 96 -13.35 -10.64 9.56
N GLN A 97 -13.96 -9.51 9.89
CA GLN A 97 -13.55 -8.17 9.43
C GLN A 97 -12.74 -7.44 10.49
N PHE A 98 -13.05 -7.68 11.77
CA PHE A 98 -12.38 -7.07 12.92
C PHE A 98 -12.05 -8.16 13.94
N PRO A 99 -10.80 -8.65 13.96
CA PRO A 99 -10.36 -9.67 14.91
C PRO A 99 -10.34 -9.14 16.34
N VAL A 100 -10.29 -7.82 16.53
CA VAL A 100 -10.38 -7.18 17.84
C VAL A 100 -11.43 -6.08 17.77
N LEU A 101 -12.43 -6.17 18.65
CA LEU A 101 -13.44 -5.14 18.84
C LEU A 101 -13.51 -4.81 20.34
N ALA A 102 -13.48 -3.53 20.66
CA ALA A 102 -13.58 -3.05 22.03
C ALA A 102 -14.68 -2.00 22.12
N TYR A 103 -15.46 -2.07 23.18
CA TYR A 103 -16.36 -1.00 23.58
C TYR A 103 -15.64 -0.10 24.57
N VAL A 104 -15.64 1.19 24.28
CA VAL A 104 -15.02 2.24 25.11
C VAL A 104 -16.13 3.19 25.54
N ASN A 105 -16.16 3.52 26.82
CA ASN A 105 -17.17 4.40 27.39
C ASN A 105 -16.86 5.88 27.09
N GLN A 106 -17.74 6.79 27.52
CA GLN A 106 -17.59 8.24 27.29
C GLN A 106 -16.38 8.85 28.01
N GLU A 107 -15.84 8.18 29.02
CA GLU A 107 -14.67 8.59 29.80
C GLU A 107 -13.36 8.05 29.21
N GLY A 108 -13.44 7.28 28.11
CA GLY A 108 -12.30 6.67 27.45
C GLY A 108 -11.83 5.37 28.10
N ALA A 109 -12.56 4.85 29.10
CA ALA A 109 -12.26 3.56 29.71
C ALA A 109 -12.83 2.41 28.87
N GLN A 110 -12.00 1.39 28.65
CA GLN A 110 -12.38 0.19 27.92
C GLN A 110 -13.16 -0.75 28.84
N GLU A 111 -14.47 -0.88 28.61
CA GLU A 111 -15.34 -1.69 29.47
C GLU A 111 -15.50 -3.12 28.95
N PHE A 112 -15.35 -3.34 27.64
CA PHE A 112 -15.59 -4.65 27.05
C PHE A 112 -14.67 -4.89 25.85
N ARG A 113 -14.07 -6.07 25.76
CA ARG A 113 -13.18 -6.46 24.66
C ARG A 113 -13.55 -7.84 24.13
N LEU A 114 -13.69 -7.93 22.81
CA LEU A 114 -13.73 -9.19 22.10
C LEU A 114 -12.44 -9.37 21.30
N VAL A 115 -11.88 -10.56 21.41
CA VAL A 115 -10.77 -11.03 20.58
C VAL A 115 -11.26 -12.27 19.83
N ASN A 116 -11.22 -12.23 18.50
CA ASN A 116 -11.68 -13.28 17.60
C ASN A 116 -13.13 -13.76 17.86
N GLY A 117 -13.99 -12.86 18.35
CA GLY A 117 -15.39 -13.17 18.69
C GLY A 117 -15.59 -13.87 20.04
N GLN A 118 -14.55 -13.97 20.87
CA GLN A 118 -14.63 -14.43 22.26
C GLN A 118 -14.43 -13.25 23.21
N THR A 119 -15.20 -13.20 24.30
CA THR A 119 -15.03 -12.21 25.36
C THR A 119 -13.68 -12.45 26.03
N SER A 120 -12.82 -11.44 26.04
CA SER A 120 -11.56 -11.48 26.78
C SER A 120 -11.81 -10.85 28.14
N GLU A 121 -11.89 -11.67 29.19
CA GLU A 121 -11.95 -11.20 30.60
C GLU A 121 -10.62 -10.61 31.08
N ASP A 122 -9.56 -10.70 30.27
CA ASP A 122 -8.23 -10.27 30.64
C ASP A 122 -7.95 -8.83 30.16
N LEU A 123 -8.20 -7.87 31.06
CA LEU A 123 -7.81 -6.47 30.89
C LEU A 123 -6.33 -6.21 31.23
N ASP A 124 -5.59 -7.20 31.75
CA ASP A 124 -4.21 -7.02 32.24
C ASP A 124 -3.11 -7.76 31.46
N THR A 125 -3.40 -8.77 30.62
CA THR A 125 -2.33 -9.66 30.11
C THR A 125 -1.73 -9.33 28.74
N LEU A 126 -2.09 -8.23 28.08
CA LEU A 126 -1.53 -7.88 26.75
C LEU A 126 -0.58 -6.67 26.75
N ALA A 127 -0.19 -6.15 27.92
CA ALA A 127 0.89 -5.16 28.04
C ALA A 127 2.28 -5.80 28.28
N GLY A 128 2.39 -7.13 28.24
CA GLY A 128 3.66 -7.80 28.54
C GLY A 128 3.76 -9.23 28.03
N GLN A 129 3.79 -9.41 26.71
CA GLN A 129 4.57 -10.47 26.03
C GLN A 129 5.04 -9.96 24.66
#